data_AF-A0A8H3EML8-F1
#
_entry.id   AF-A0A8H3EML8-F1
#
_cell.length_a   1.000
_cell.length_b   1.000
_cell.length_c   1.000
_cell.angle_alpha   90.00
_cell.angle_beta   90.00
_cell.angle_gamma   90.00
#
_symmetry.space_group_name_H-M   'P 1'
#
loop_
_entity.id
_entity.type
_entity.pdbx_description
1 polymer ?
#
loop_
_entity_poly.entity_id
_entity_poly.type
_entity_poly.pdbx_seq_one_letter_code
_entity_poly.pdbx_strand_id
1 'polypeptide(L)'
;MEDPRQELPSKELANTNGWSETSSLKNEYFRPISKTKRLPDWLDHFNPRDLKILPKCSAAVWILTLLIVIDPTLKALGQATFFGVVVIFMVPPSGVAFVGLLAGITVILGVCLGWVWGVITMKAALATRPATDLQQQYAAVQAAASENTTNNMQASGQTTYQQIAIYDGYLLDTRVTLTYFCMMGLFIYLMARIRVAAPKLTLVQMFAIIVSDIFLTIGPLLPTFSGTIPQTLVVPAIVAVGINLVCNFLFFPQSTSHIVMFDMEKMLGSMDSFLEACTIHLANPKMRMDLKRLKRTKIEIIQLYTAFVTI
;
A
#
# COMPACT_ATOMS: atom_id res chain seq x y z
N MET A 1 -54.42 12.12 83.91
CA MET A 1 -53.89 11.27 82.83
C MET A 1 -53.59 12.21 81.67
N GLU A 2 -52.35 12.72 81.65
CA GLU A 2 -51.68 13.33 80.50
C GLU A 2 -51.72 12.36 79.28
N ASP A 3 -51.47 12.69 78.02
CA ASP A 3 -50.54 13.66 77.39
C ASP A 3 -50.86 13.75 75.85
N PRO A 4 -50.01 14.24 74.91
CA PRO A 4 -50.35 15.34 74.01
C PRO A 4 -50.09 15.00 72.50
N ARG A 5 -49.91 16.05 71.69
CA ARG A 5 -49.48 16.04 70.28
C ARG A 5 -48.05 15.48 70.08
N GLN A 6 -47.80 14.83 68.94
CA GLN A 6 -46.54 14.88 68.15
C GLN A 6 -46.76 14.09 66.83
N GLU A 7 -47.01 14.74 65.70
CA GLU A 7 -46.05 15.12 64.62
C GLU A 7 -45.30 13.94 63.94
N LEU A 8 -45.50 13.88 62.61
CA LEU A 8 -44.87 13.15 61.47
C LEU A 8 -43.38 12.70 61.62
N PRO A 9 -42.80 11.83 60.74
CA PRO A 9 -43.26 11.48 59.38
C PRO A 9 -43.19 9.99 58.94
N SER A 10 -44.04 9.74 57.95
CA SER A 10 -43.88 8.85 56.79
C SER A 10 -42.46 8.37 56.46
N LYS A 11 -42.26 7.04 56.44
CA LYS A 11 -41.45 6.26 55.49
C LYS A 11 -41.33 4.80 55.99
N GLU A 12 -42.33 3.96 55.77
CA GLU A 12 -42.15 2.48 55.79
C GLU A 12 -43.45 1.74 55.46
N LEU A 13 -43.96 1.84 54.23
CA LEU A 13 -44.95 0.88 53.72
C LEU A 13 -44.81 0.74 52.20
N ALA A 14 -43.78 0.02 51.76
CA ALA A 14 -43.74 -0.65 50.45
C ALA A 14 -42.52 -1.56 50.37
N ASN A 15 -42.45 -2.58 51.22
CA ASN A 15 -41.61 -3.74 50.95
C ASN A 15 -42.41 -4.98 51.27
N THR A 16 -42.96 -5.60 50.22
CA THR A 16 -43.02 -7.06 50.06
C THR A 16 -43.78 -7.33 48.76
N ASN A 17 -43.09 -7.91 47.77
CA ASN A 17 -43.52 -9.00 46.89
C ASN A 17 -43.03 -8.81 45.44
N GLY A 18 -42.27 -9.80 44.96
CA GLY A 18 -42.31 -10.19 43.55
C GLY A 18 -41.10 -9.79 42.72
N TRP A 19 -40.20 -10.75 42.54
CA TRP A 19 -39.25 -10.77 41.43
C TRP A 19 -39.98 -10.75 40.09
N SER A 20 -39.86 -9.67 39.32
CA SER A 20 -39.71 -9.65 37.85
C SER A 20 -39.86 -8.23 37.31
N GLU A 21 -39.13 -7.89 36.24
CA GLU A 21 -39.33 -6.72 35.36
C GLU A 21 -38.52 -5.42 35.62
N THR A 22 -37.28 -5.51 36.12
CA THR A 22 -36.29 -4.44 35.85
C THR A 22 -34.91 -4.94 35.43
N SER A 23 -34.79 -6.20 35.00
CA SER A 23 -33.59 -6.73 34.35
C SER A 23 -33.65 -6.48 32.83
N SER A 24 -33.11 -5.33 32.44
CA SER A 24 -32.20 -5.23 31.28
C SER A 24 -32.67 -5.70 29.90
N LEU A 25 -33.83 -5.24 29.41
CA LEU A 25 -34.02 -5.10 27.96
C LEU A 25 -33.16 -3.92 27.45
N LYS A 26 -31.85 -4.13 27.37
CA LYS A 26 -30.89 -3.21 26.76
C LYS A 26 -30.77 -3.53 25.28
N ASN A 27 -31.90 -3.53 24.58
CA ASN A 27 -31.95 -3.77 23.15
C ASN A 27 -31.54 -2.51 22.37
N GLU A 28 -30.64 -2.66 21.39
CA GLU A 28 -30.21 -1.59 20.47
C GLU A 28 -31.37 -0.99 19.63
N TYR A 29 -32.55 -1.60 19.66
CA TYR A 29 -33.73 -1.13 18.94
C TYR A 29 -34.50 -0.02 19.66
N PHE A 30 -34.25 0.25 20.95
CA PHE A 30 -34.89 1.35 21.69
C PHE A 30 -33.93 1.99 22.69
N ARG A 31 -33.48 3.23 22.45
CA ARG A 31 -33.03 4.15 23.51
C ARG A 31 -33.20 5.63 23.12
N PRO A 32 -33.45 6.51 24.11
CA PRO A 32 -33.81 7.90 23.91
C PRO A 32 -32.64 8.69 23.31
N ILE A 33 -32.99 9.76 22.59
CA ILE A 33 -32.05 10.69 21.96
C ILE A 33 -31.24 11.40 23.05
N SER A 34 -30.16 10.77 23.49
CA SER A 34 -29.13 11.38 24.30
C SER A 34 -28.26 12.21 23.37
N LYS A 35 -28.36 13.54 23.49
CA LYS A 35 -27.51 14.51 22.79
C LYS A 35 -26.09 14.47 23.36
N THR A 36 -25.31 13.45 23.04
CA THR A 36 -23.86 13.57 23.07
C THR A 36 -23.43 14.26 21.78
N LYS A 37 -22.70 15.38 21.93
CA LYS A 37 -22.16 16.16 20.80
C LYS A 37 -21.33 15.23 19.92
N ARG A 38 -21.88 14.80 18.78
CA ARG A 38 -21.12 14.13 17.74
C ARG A 38 -20.15 15.14 17.15
N LEU A 39 -18.88 14.79 17.17
CA LEU A 39 -17.89 15.45 16.33
C LEU A 39 -18.32 15.24 14.86
N PRO A 40 -17.96 16.16 13.95
CA PRO A 40 -18.32 16.00 12.54
C PRO A 40 -17.79 14.67 11.99
N ASP A 41 -18.51 14.02 11.06
CA ASP A 41 -18.25 12.64 10.58
C ASP A 41 -16.81 12.38 10.10
N TRP A 42 -16.06 13.43 9.71
CA TRP A 42 -14.63 13.34 9.34
C TRP A 42 -13.67 13.18 10.52
N LEU A 43 -14.10 13.50 11.75
CA LEU A 43 -13.31 13.42 12.99
C LEU A 43 -13.81 12.31 13.94
N ASP A 44 -14.95 11.68 13.65
CA ASP A 44 -15.49 10.55 14.43
C ASP A 44 -14.82 9.20 14.07
N HIS A 45 -13.90 9.21 13.09
CA HIS A 45 -13.12 8.05 12.66
C HIS A 45 -11.79 7.86 13.42
N PHE A 46 -11.55 8.63 14.49
CA PHE A 46 -10.40 8.40 15.39
C PHE A 46 -10.64 7.15 16.25
N ASN A 47 -10.69 5.99 15.59
CA ASN A 47 -10.69 4.70 16.23
C ASN A 47 -9.34 4.55 16.95
N PRO A 48 -9.29 4.09 18.21
CA PRO A 48 -8.03 3.80 18.91
C PRO A 48 -7.13 2.82 18.16
N ARG A 49 -7.66 2.06 17.19
CA ARG A 49 -6.88 1.25 16.25
C ARG A 49 -6.13 2.11 15.22
N ASP A 50 -6.78 3.12 14.64
CA ASP A 50 -6.21 3.98 13.60
C ASP A 50 -5.16 4.94 14.18
N LEU A 51 -5.38 5.40 15.41
CA LEU A 51 -4.41 6.23 16.14
C LEU A 51 -3.12 5.45 16.49
N LYS A 52 -3.19 4.12 16.60
CA LYS A 52 -2.01 3.25 16.77
C LYS A 52 -1.29 2.99 15.44
N ILE A 53 -1.99 3.03 14.31
CA ILE A 53 -1.44 2.81 12.97
C ILE A 53 -0.76 4.07 12.41
N LEU A 54 -1.28 5.25 12.73
CA LEU A 54 -0.72 6.53 12.31
C LEU A 54 0.79 6.71 12.62
N PRO A 55 1.27 6.47 13.86
CA PRO A 55 2.67 6.68 14.19
C PRO A 55 3.60 5.68 13.48
N LYS A 56 3.17 4.42 13.22
CA LYS A 56 4.01 3.45 12.49
C LYS A 56 4.21 3.87 11.03
N CYS A 57 3.13 4.25 10.35
CA CYS A 57 3.22 4.72 8.96
C CYS A 57 3.99 6.04 8.87
N SER A 58 3.77 6.96 9.81
CA SER A 58 4.49 8.23 9.85
C SER A 58 5.98 8.04 10.11
N ALA A 59 6.37 7.17 11.06
CA ALA A 59 7.76 6.86 11.34
C ALA A 59 8.47 6.27 10.12
N ALA A 60 7.83 5.34 9.40
CA ALA A 60 8.41 4.74 8.20
C ALA A 60 8.70 5.77 7.10
N VAL A 61 7.77 6.71 6.86
CA VAL A 61 7.96 7.81 5.90
C VAL A 61 9.08 8.75 6.35
N TRP A 62 9.13 9.10 7.64
CA TRP A 62 10.16 9.97 8.20
C TRP A 62 11.55 9.37 8.11
N ILE A 63 11.70 8.09 8.47
CA ILE A 63 12.97 7.36 8.35
C ILE A 63 13.46 7.43 6.91
N LEU A 64 12.60 7.16 5.93
CA LEU A 64 13.00 7.14 4.53
C LEU A 64 13.29 8.54 3.96
N THR A 65 12.60 9.56 4.46
CA THR A 65 12.89 10.96 4.15
C THR A 65 14.25 11.37 4.73
N LEU A 66 14.61 10.92 5.93
CA LEU A 66 15.94 11.13 6.52
C LEU A 66 17.04 10.45 5.69
N LEU A 67 16.79 9.24 5.17
CA LEU A 67 17.74 8.55 4.28
C LEU A 67 18.03 9.31 2.97
N ILE A 68 17.11 10.16 2.50
CA ILE A 68 17.33 11.03 1.33
C ILE A 68 18.24 12.21 1.66
N VAL A 69 18.10 12.78 2.87
CA VAL A 69 18.81 14.01 3.28
C VAL A 69 20.26 13.71 3.70
N ILE A 70 20.56 12.48 4.11
CA ILE A 70 21.90 12.10 4.59
C ILE A 70 22.81 11.78 3.39
N ASP A 71 23.89 12.55 3.20
CA ASP A 71 24.85 12.41 2.09
C ASP A 71 25.45 10.99 1.91
N PRO A 72 25.92 10.28 2.96
CA PRO A 72 26.47 8.95 2.79
C PRO A 72 25.41 7.92 2.34
N THR A 73 24.16 8.05 2.77
CA THR A 73 23.07 7.18 2.31
C THR A 73 22.66 7.54 0.89
N LEU A 74 22.65 8.82 0.52
CA LEU A 74 22.39 9.25 -0.86
C LEU A 74 23.45 8.72 -1.85
N LYS A 75 24.73 8.73 -1.46
CA LYS A 75 25.82 8.14 -2.26
C LYS A 75 25.73 6.62 -2.36
N ALA A 76 25.26 5.95 -1.30
CA ALA A 76 25.12 4.49 -1.28
C ALA A 76 23.87 3.98 -2.04
N LEU A 77 22.75 4.72 -1.96
CA LEU A 77 21.47 4.35 -2.56
C LEU A 77 21.31 4.87 -3.99
N GLY A 78 22.03 5.94 -4.33
CA GLY A 78 22.04 6.54 -5.66
C GLY A 78 21.06 7.69 -5.83
N GLN A 79 21.11 8.31 -7.02
CA GLN A 79 20.36 9.53 -7.37
C GLN A 79 18.83 9.36 -7.28
N ALA A 80 18.31 8.13 -7.29
CA ALA A 80 16.86 7.86 -7.28
C ALA A 80 16.33 7.39 -5.91
N THR A 81 16.97 7.80 -4.81
CA THR A 81 16.56 7.42 -3.44
C THR A 81 15.10 7.80 -3.10
N PHE A 82 14.57 8.87 -3.72
CA PHE A 82 13.16 9.28 -3.60
C PHE A 82 12.16 8.17 -3.94
N PHE A 83 12.54 7.23 -4.81
CA PHE A 83 11.67 6.14 -5.22
C PHE A 83 11.29 5.25 -4.03
N GLY A 84 12.17 5.10 -3.04
CA GLY A 84 11.85 4.34 -1.83
C GLY A 84 10.67 4.92 -1.05
N VAL A 85 10.48 6.26 -1.08
CA VAL A 85 9.34 6.92 -0.44
C VAL A 85 8.05 6.59 -1.20
N VAL A 86 8.11 6.58 -2.54
CA VAL A 86 6.99 6.18 -3.40
C VAL A 86 6.58 4.74 -3.12
N VAL A 87 7.54 3.82 -2.94
CA VAL A 87 7.26 2.42 -2.58
C VAL A 87 6.53 2.31 -1.24
N ILE A 88 6.93 3.09 -0.23
CA ILE A 88 6.24 3.14 1.07
C ILE A 88 4.81 3.67 0.95
N PHE A 89 4.56 4.61 0.05
CA PHE A 89 3.19 5.11 -0.18
C PHE A 89 2.32 4.10 -0.93
N MET A 90 2.88 3.31 -1.85
CA MET A 90 2.15 2.23 -2.51
C MET A 90 1.84 1.07 -1.56
N VAL A 91 2.78 0.75 -0.68
CA VAL A 91 2.67 -0.35 0.29
C VAL A 91 2.88 0.22 1.69
N PRO A 92 1.87 0.88 2.28
CA PRO A 92 2.01 1.41 3.63
C PRO A 92 2.13 0.26 4.64
N PRO A 93 2.91 0.43 5.73
CA PRO A 93 3.01 -0.54 6.81
C PRO A 93 1.73 -0.61 7.66
N SER A 94 0.53 -0.39 7.11
CA SER A 94 -0.73 -0.27 7.88
C SER A 94 -1.30 -1.62 8.32
N GLY A 95 -1.03 -2.70 7.58
CA GLY A 95 -1.58 -4.04 7.82
C GLY A 95 -0.74 -4.93 8.75
N VAL A 96 -1.06 -6.24 8.74
CA VAL A 96 -0.32 -7.27 9.48
C VAL A 96 1.08 -7.50 8.91
N ALA A 97 2.01 -7.95 9.76
CA ALA A 97 3.39 -8.27 9.38
C ALA A 97 3.45 -9.21 8.16
N PHE A 98 2.58 -10.23 8.12
CA PHE A 98 2.51 -11.19 7.03
C PHE A 98 2.09 -10.58 5.69
N VAL A 99 1.15 -9.64 5.69
CA VAL A 99 0.71 -8.93 4.47
C VAL A 99 1.82 -7.99 4.00
N GLY A 100 2.55 -7.34 4.92
CA GLY A 100 3.74 -6.57 4.58
C GLY A 100 4.86 -7.41 3.97
N LEU A 101 5.08 -8.63 4.48
CA LEU A 101 6.04 -9.59 3.93
C LEU A 101 5.65 -10.07 2.53
N LEU A 102 4.40 -10.50 2.35
CA LEU A 102 3.90 -10.89 1.04
C LEU A 102 3.97 -9.73 0.05
N ALA A 103 3.60 -8.53 0.46
CA ALA A 103 3.73 -7.33 -0.36
C ALA A 103 5.20 -7.10 -0.75
N GLY A 104 6.15 -7.18 0.20
CA GLY A 104 7.58 -7.07 -0.07
C GLY A 104 8.09 -8.10 -1.08
N ILE A 105 7.70 -9.37 -0.94
CA ILE A 105 8.05 -10.43 -1.90
C ILE A 105 7.47 -10.13 -3.28
N THR A 106 6.21 -9.68 -3.36
CA THR A 106 5.59 -9.32 -4.65
C THR A 106 6.26 -8.14 -5.34
N VAL A 107 6.72 -7.13 -4.57
CA VAL A 107 7.52 -6.00 -5.09
C VAL A 107 8.82 -6.53 -5.70
N ILE A 108 9.57 -7.35 -4.96
CA ILE A 108 10.84 -7.92 -5.42
C ILE A 108 10.62 -8.78 -6.68
N LEU A 109 9.58 -9.62 -6.70
CA LEU A 109 9.22 -10.43 -7.87
C LEU A 109 8.90 -9.56 -9.09
N GLY A 110 8.14 -8.47 -8.92
CA GLY A 110 7.82 -7.54 -10.00
C GLY A 110 9.07 -6.89 -10.57
N VAL A 111 9.97 -6.43 -9.69
CA VAL A 111 11.26 -5.84 -10.07
C VAL A 111 12.13 -6.84 -10.83
N CYS A 112 12.24 -8.08 -10.35
CA CYS A 112 13.00 -9.14 -11.01
C CYS A 112 12.44 -9.47 -12.40
N LEU A 113 11.12 -9.56 -12.54
CA LEU A 113 10.47 -9.83 -13.83
C LEU A 113 10.72 -8.71 -14.84
N GLY A 114 10.53 -7.45 -14.43
CA GLY A 114 10.83 -6.29 -15.27
C GLY A 114 12.31 -6.22 -15.66
N TRP A 115 13.21 -6.57 -14.73
CA TRP A 115 14.65 -6.64 -14.99
C TRP A 115 15.03 -7.72 -16.00
N VAL A 116 14.58 -8.97 -15.79
CA VAL A 116 14.87 -10.09 -16.69
C VAL A 116 14.38 -9.78 -18.10
N TRP A 117 13.15 -9.29 -18.23
CA TRP A 117 12.61 -8.92 -19.53
C TRP A 117 13.40 -7.77 -20.15
N GLY A 118 13.71 -6.73 -19.38
CA GLY A 118 14.53 -5.60 -19.81
C GLY A 118 15.90 -6.02 -20.36
N VAL A 119 16.59 -6.92 -19.66
CA VAL A 119 17.88 -7.47 -20.10
C VAL A 119 17.75 -8.24 -21.42
N ILE A 120 16.69 -9.04 -21.58
CA ILE A 120 16.40 -9.77 -22.82
C ILE A 120 16.16 -8.78 -23.97
N THR A 121 15.34 -7.75 -23.76
CA THR A 121 15.07 -6.74 -24.79
C THR A 121 16.33 -5.99 -25.19
N MET A 122 17.22 -5.67 -24.23
CA MET A 122 18.47 -4.98 -24.51
C MET A 122 19.42 -5.84 -25.35
N LYS A 123 19.51 -7.14 -25.05
CA LYS A 123 20.30 -8.07 -25.88
C LYS A 123 19.72 -8.21 -27.29
N ALA A 124 18.40 -8.30 -27.43
CA ALA A 124 17.74 -8.36 -28.72
C ALA A 124 17.98 -7.06 -29.53
N ALA A 125 17.91 -5.90 -28.88
CA ALA A 125 18.12 -4.61 -29.52
C ALA A 125 19.58 -4.36 -29.92
N LEU A 126 20.56 -4.88 -29.17
CA LEU A 126 21.97 -4.82 -29.57
C LEU A 126 22.28 -5.73 -30.76
N ALA A 127 21.56 -6.85 -30.89
CA ALA A 127 21.72 -7.75 -32.03
C ALA A 127 21.19 -7.16 -33.35
N THR A 128 20.24 -6.22 -33.30
CA THR A 128 19.71 -5.56 -34.51
C THR A 128 20.59 -4.42 -35.02
N ARG A 129 21.66 -4.09 -34.29
CA ARG A 129 22.55 -2.96 -34.59
C ARG A 129 23.74 -3.37 -35.47
N PRO A 130 23.95 -2.73 -36.64
CA PRO A 130 25.16 -2.98 -37.43
C PRO A 130 26.40 -2.41 -36.72
N ALA A 131 27.41 -3.26 -36.50
CA ALA A 131 28.64 -2.89 -35.79
C ALA A 131 29.47 -1.81 -36.51
N THR A 132 29.34 -1.72 -37.83
CA THR A 132 30.06 -0.75 -38.67
C THR A 132 29.59 0.69 -38.41
N ASP A 133 28.27 0.90 -38.32
CA ASP A 133 27.68 2.24 -38.16
C ASP A 133 27.91 2.76 -36.75
N LEU A 134 27.87 1.86 -35.76
CA LEU A 134 28.21 2.20 -34.37
C LEU A 134 29.65 2.71 -34.27
N GLN A 135 30.61 2.02 -34.88
CA GLN A 135 32.02 2.41 -34.80
C GLN A 135 32.28 3.74 -35.51
N GLN A 136 31.59 4.01 -36.62
CA GLN A 136 31.66 5.30 -37.32
C GLN A 136 31.07 6.45 -36.48
N GLN A 137 29.90 6.25 -35.86
CA GLN A 137 29.27 7.24 -34.99
C GLN A 137 30.11 7.51 -33.73
N TYR A 138 30.72 6.49 -33.14
CA TYR A 138 31.63 6.65 -32.02
C TYR A 138 32.91 7.40 -32.38
N ALA A 139 33.48 7.13 -33.55
CA ALA A 139 34.66 7.84 -34.06
C ALA A 139 34.33 9.33 -34.33
N ALA A 140 33.16 9.62 -34.89
CA ALA A 140 32.68 10.99 -35.10
C ALA A 140 32.48 11.75 -33.78
N VAL A 141 31.88 11.10 -32.76
CA VAL A 141 31.71 11.69 -31.43
C VAL A 141 33.04 11.88 -30.71
N GLN A 142 33.99 10.95 -30.87
CA GLN A 142 35.36 11.11 -30.34
C GLN A 142 36.11 12.27 -31.00
N ALA A 143 35.98 12.44 -32.32
CA ALA A 143 36.56 13.57 -33.04
C ALA A 143 35.97 14.91 -32.58
N ALA A 144 34.63 15.00 -32.50
CA ALA A 144 33.95 16.21 -32.00
C ALA A 144 34.27 16.53 -30.53
N ALA A 145 34.57 15.51 -29.71
CA ALA A 145 34.98 15.70 -28.32
C ALA A 145 36.40 16.30 -28.19
N SER A 146 37.27 16.11 -29.18
CA SER A 146 38.61 16.71 -29.18
C SER A 146 38.61 18.20 -29.53
N GLU A 147 37.59 18.67 -30.27
CA GLU A 147 37.44 20.09 -30.63
C GLU A 147 36.79 20.93 -29.51
N ASN A 148 35.87 20.36 -28.73
CA ASN A 148 35.18 21.06 -27.63
C ASN A 148 35.94 20.92 -26.28
N THR A 149 37.01 21.70 -26.11
CA THR A 149 37.84 21.77 -24.89
C THR A 149 37.24 22.59 -23.74
N THR A 150 36.02 23.09 -23.87
CA THR A 150 35.42 24.07 -22.93
C THR A 150 34.89 23.46 -21.62
N ASN A 151 34.73 22.13 -21.53
CA ASN A 151 34.22 21.44 -20.34
C ASN A 151 35.26 20.51 -19.69
N ASN A 152 36.49 21.01 -19.51
CA ASN A 152 37.56 20.31 -18.79
C ASN A 152 37.46 20.48 -17.26
N MET A 153 36.34 20.08 -16.66
CA MET A 153 36.28 19.82 -15.22
C MET A 153 35.86 18.37 -14.98
N GLN A 154 36.83 17.46 -15.08
CA GLN A 154 37.06 16.41 -14.07
C GLN A 154 38.28 15.54 -14.48
N ALA A 155 39.23 15.47 -13.56
CA ALA A 155 40.52 14.80 -13.69
C ALA A 155 40.43 13.26 -13.59
N SER A 156 39.69 12.65 -14.51
CA SER A 156 39.77 11.21 -14.79
C SER A 156 39.35 10.99 -16.24
N GLY A 157 40.32 10.66 -17.10
CA GLY A 157 40.12 10.51 -18.54
C GLY A 157 38.90 9.65 -18.90
N GLN A 158 38.17 10.12 -19.91
CA GLN A 158 36.84 9.69 -20.41
C GLN A 158 35.65 10.58 -19.98
N THR A 159 35.62 11.77 -20.60
CA THR A 159 34.52 12.26 -21.46
C THR A 159 33.11 12.49 -20.90
N THR A 160 32.97 13.47 -20.00
CA THR A 160 31.68 14.11 -19.67
C THR A 160 30.93 14.57 -20.93
N TYR A 161 31.65 15.11 -21.94
CA TYR A 161 31.06 15.50 -23.22
C TYR A 161 30.49 14.31 -24.02
N GLN A 162 31.15 13.14 -24.01
CA GLN A 162 30.64 11.98 -24.74
C GLN A 162 29.41 11.40 -24.05
N GLN A 163 29.37 11.38 -22.72
CA GLN A 163 28.17 10.97 -21.99
C GLN A 163 26.99 11.89 -22.30
N ILE A 164 27.20 13.22 -22.31
CA ILE A 164 26.17 14.19 -22.67
C ILE A 164 25.70 13.97 -24.12
N ALA A 165 26.62 13.82 -25.08
CA ALA A 165 26.27 13.58 -26.49
C ALA A 165 25.54 12.24 -26.72
N ILE A 166 25.82 11.21 -25.90
CA ILE A 166 25.08 9.94 -25.90
C ILE A 166 23.63 10.17 -25.41
N TYR A 167 23.46 10.90 -24.31
CA TYR A 167 22.13 11.19 -23.75
C TYR A 167 21.34 12.22 -24.57
N ASP A 168 22.00 13.07 -25.35
CA ASP A 168 21.38 13.95 -26.35
C ASP A 168 20.88 13.18 -27.59
N GLY A 169 21.06 11.86 -27.64
CA GLY A 169 20.49 11.00 -28.68
C GLY A 169 21.30 10.97 -29.98
N TYR A 170 22.57 11.41 -29.98
CA TYR A 170 23.43 11.34 -31.16
C TYR A 170 23.70 9.90 -31.63
N LEU A 171 23.53 8.93 -30.73
CA LEU A 171 23.63 7.50 -30.99
C LEU A 171 22.26 6.79 -31.04
N LEU A 172 21.15 7.52 -31.26
CA LEU A 172 19.84 6.90 -31.42
C LEU A 172 19.75 6.22 -32.80
N ASP A 173 19.35 4.95 -32.83
CA ASP A 173 19.11 4.19 -34.06
C ASP A 173 17.65 3.74 -34.10
N THR A 174 16.97 4.02 -35.22
CA THR A 174 15.57 3.64 -35.47
C THR A 174 15.33 2.13 -35.35
N ARG A 175 16.31 1.29 -35.69
CA ARG A 175 16.19 -0.18 -35.59
C ARG A 175 16.12 -0.63 -34.14
N VAL A 176 16.95 -0.02 -33.30
CA VAL A 176 17.05 -0.30 -31.86
C VAL A 176 15.77 0.15 -31.18
N THR A 177 15.30 1.38 -31.43
CA THR A 177 14.07 1.92 -30.83
C THR A 177 12.83 1.09 -31.20
N LEU A 178 12.71 0.64 -32.46
CA LEU A 178 11.60 -0.20 -32.89
C LEU A 178 11.62 -1.58 -32.23
N THR A 179 12.81 -2.17 -32.03
CA THR A 179 12.97 -3.44 -31.32
C THR A 179 12.54 -3.31 -29.86
N TYR A 180 12.96 -2.23 -29.18
CA TYR A 180 12.51 -1.93 -27.81
C TYR A 180 11.00 -1.74 -27.74
N PHE A 181 10.41 -0.97 -28.66
CA PHE A 181 8.97 -0.71 -28.69
C PHE A 181 8.16 -2.01 -28.84
N CYS A 182 8.54 -2.89 -29.77
CA CYS A 182 7.85 -4.16 -29.98
C CYS A 182 7.99 -5.11 -28.79
N MET A 183 9.22 -5.30 -28.27
CA MET A 183 9.46 -6.26 -27.17
C MET A 183 8.92 -5.77 -25.82
N MET A 184 8.99 -4.46 -25.53
CA MET A 184 8.39 -3.90 -24.32
C MET A 184 6.88 -3.77 -24.44
N GLY A 185 6.36 -3.42 -25.62
CA GLY A 185 4.91 -3.42 -25.88
C GLY A 185 4.28 -4.80 -25.63
N LEU A 186 4.96 -5.88 -26.06
CA LEU A 186 4.54 -7.25 -25.77
C LEU A 186 4.53 -7.55 -24.26
N PHE A 187 5.54 -7.11 -23.52
CA PHE A 187 5.59 -7.30 -22.07
C PHE A 187 4.48 -6.56 -21.33
N ILE A 188 4.27 -5.29 -21.66
CA ILE A 188 3.20 -4.48 -21.06
C ILE A 188 1.84 -5.11 -21.34
N TYR A 189 1.62 -5.63 -22.55
CA TYR A 189 0.40 -6.36 -22.90
C TYR A 189 0.22 -7.63 -22.06
N LEU A 190 1.27 -8.45 -21.91
CA LEU A 190 1.21 -9.66 -21.07
C LEU A 190 0.93 -9.32 -19.60
N MET A 191 1.59 -8.29 -19.07
CA MET A 191 1.37 -7.80 -17.71
C MET A 191 -0.05 -7.25 -17.52
N ALA A 192 -0.59 -6.53 -18.49
CA ALA A 192 -1.98 -6.07 -18.46
C ALA A 192 -2.99 -7.23 -18.48
N ARG A 193 -2.72 -8.29 -19.26
CA ARG A 193 -3.55 -9.51 -19.27
C ARG A 193 -3.51 -10.24 -17.92
N ILE A 194 -2.34 -10.33 -17.28
CA ILE A 194 -2.20 -10.91 -15.94
C ILE A 194 -3.03 -10.14 -14.91
N ARG A 195 -3.07 -8.80 -15.01
CA ARG A 195 -3.89 -7.97 -14.10
C ARG A 195 -5.37 -8.33 -14.15
N VAL A 196 -5.90 -8.56 -15.35
CA VAL A 196 -7.31 -8.91 -15.55
C VAL A 196 -7.60 -10.33 -15.05
N ALA A 197 -6.67 -11.27 -15.26
CA ALA A 197 -6.84 -12.65 -14.82
C ALA A 197 -6.64 -12.84 -13.31
N ALA A 198 -5.70 -12.11 -12.71
CA ALA A 198 -5.29 -12.25 -11.32
C ALA A 198 -5.09 -10.86 -10.67
N PRO A 199 -6.17 -10.19 -10.21
CA PRO A 199 -6.09 -8.85 -9.63
C PRO A 199 -5.25 -8.81 -8.34
N LYS A 200 -5.07 -9.96 -7.67
CA LYS A 200 -4.20 -10.09 -6.48
C LYS A 200 -2.72 -9.82 -6.78
N LEU A 201 -2.29 -9.91 -8.05
CA LEU A 201 -0.90 -9.64 -8.48
C LEU A 201 -0.70 -8.20 -9.01
N THR A 202 -1.62 -7.28 -8.74
CA THR A 202 -1.53 -5.88 -9.23
C THR A 202 -0.22 -5.21 -8.78
N LEU A 203 0.27 -5.47 -7.56
CA LEU A 203 1.55 -4.92 -7.09
C LEU A 203 2.73 -5.43 -7.93
N VAL A 204 2.80 -6.73 -8.20
CA VAL A 204 3.86 -7.33 -9.06
C VAL A 204 3.87 -6.63 -10.41
N GLN A 205 2.69 -6.47 -11.01
CA GLN A 205 2.53 -5.84 -12.31
C GLN A 205 2.98 -4.37 -12.31
N MET A 206 2.57 -3.59 -11.31
CA MET A 206 2.96 -2.17 -11.19
C MET A 206 4.48 -2.02 -11.16
N PHE A 207 5.16 -2.77 -10.30
CA PHE A 207 6.62 -2.72 -10.20
C PHE A 207 7.32 -3.26 -11.44
N ALA A 208 6.77 -4.30 -12.09
CA ALA A 208 7.31 -4.81 -13.35
C ALA A 208 7.25 -3.76 -14.47
N ILE A 209 6.12 -3.05 -14.62
CA ILE A 209 5.95 -1.99 -15.63
C ILE A 209 6.87 -0.80 -15.33
N ILE A 210 6.94 -0.34 -14.07
CA ILE A 210 7.84 0.76 -13.68
C ILE A 210 9.28 0.44 -14.07
N VAL A 211 9.75 -0.79 -13.81
CA VAL A 211 11.11 -1.19 -14.18
C VAL A 211 11.29 -1.24 -15.70
N SER A 212 10.30 -1.76 -16.43
CA SER A 212 10.31 -1.79 -17.89
C SER A 212 10.30 -0.40 -18.53
N ASP A 213 9.64 0.58 -17.93
CA ASP A 213 9.61 1.97 -18.42
C ASP A 213 11.01 2.60 -18.38
N ILE A 214 11.85 2.24 -17.40
CA ILE A 214 13.25 2.67 -17.33
C ILE A 214 14.03 2.11 -18.52
N PHE A 215 13.86 0.82 -18.82
CA PHE A 215 14.52 0.20 -19.96
C PHE A 215 14.03 0.78 -21.29
N LEU A 216 12.75 1.16 -21.38
CA LEU A 216 12.20 1.80 -22.57
C LEU A 216 12.75 3.21 -22.79
N THR A 217 12.96 3.97 -21.71
CA THR A 217 13.40 5.37 -21.77
C THR A 217 14.92 5.52 -21.87
N ILE A 218 15.69 4.65 -21.21
CA ILE A 218 17.16 4.74 -21.17
C ILE A 218 17.81 3.73 -22.12
N GLY A 219 17.22 2.54 -22.26
CA GLY A 219 17.79 1.43 -23.02
C GLY A 219 18.12 1.74 -24.50
N PRO A 220 17.28 2.47 -25.26
CA PRO A 220 17.58 2.81 -26.65
C PRO A 220 18.74 3.79 -26.82
N LEU A 221 19.05 4.59 -25.80
CA LEU A 221 20.16 5.55 -25.85
C LEU A 221 21.50 4.87 -25.61
N LEU A 222 21.52 3.73 -24.92
CA LEU A 222 22.75 3.06 -24.54
C LEU A 222 23.29 2.19 -25.67
N PRO A 223 24.51 2.48 -26.15
CA PRO A 223 25.16 1.71 -27.22
C PRO A 223 25.79 0.40 -26.75
N THR A 224 25.95 0.20 -25.45
CA THR A 224 26.58 -0.99 -24.84
C THR A 224 25.61 -1.69 -23.90
N PHE A 225 25.77 -3.01 -23.78
CA PHE A 225 24.97 -3.79 -22.82
C PHE A 225 25.25 -3.35 -21.38
N SER A 226 24.20 -2.91 -20.69
CA SER A 226 24.25 -2.57 -19.27
C SER A 226 23.01 -3.15 -18.59
N GLY A 227 23.19 -4.29 -17.91
CA GLY A 227 22.12 -4.91 -17.12
C GLY A 227 21.85 -4.20 -15.79
N THR A 228 22.66 -3.21 -15.43
CA THR A 228 22.60 -2.50 -14.14
C THR A 228 21.81 -1.19 -14.20
N ILE A 229 21.22 -0.85 -15.35
CA ILE A 229 20.39 0.36 -15.51
C ILE A 229 19.33 0.50 -14.40
N PRO A 230 18.52 -0.53 -14.07
CA PRO A 230 17.50 -0.36 -13.05
C PRO A 230 18.05 -0.41 -11.63
N GLN A 231 19.33 -0.73 -11.42
CA GLN A 231 19.94 -0.83 -10.09
C GLN A 231 19.75 0.46 -9.28
N THR A 232 19.74 1.61 -9.95
CA THR A 232 19.46 2.92 -9.36
C THR A 232 18.09 3.01 -8.67
N LEU A 233 17.10 2.24 -9.13
CA LEU A 233 15.75 2.18 -8.58
C LEU A 233 15.48 0.90 -7.77
N VAL A 234 16.13 -0.22 -8.12
CA VAL A 234 16.01 -1.48 -7.39
C VAL A 234 16.58 -1.36 -5.97
N VAL A 235 17.74 -0.71 -5.80
CA VAL A 235 18.38 -0.53 -4.49
C VAL A 235 17.46 0.23 -3.50
N PRO A 236 16.96 1.43 -3.82
CA PRO A 236 16.06 2.14 -2.92
C PRO A 236 14.72 1.42 -2.72
N ALA A 237 14.23 0.64 -3.71
CA ALA A 237 13.03 -0.17 -3.54
C ALA A 237 13.20 -1.29 -2.50
N ILE A 238 14.31 -2.04 -2.55
CA ILE A 238 14.59 -3.11 -1.58
C ILE A 238 14.78 -2.54 -0.18
N VAL A 239 15.47 -1.40 -0.06
CA VAL A 239 15.66 -0.72 1.22
C VAL A 239 14.32 -0.24 1.79
N ALA A 240 13.42 0.27 0.94
CA ALA A 240 12.07 0.63 1.37
C ALA A 240 11.26 -0.56 1.86
N VAL A 241 11.33 -1.70 1.17
CA VAL A 241 10.69 -2.96 1.63
C VAL A 241 11.29 -3.41 2.97
N GLY A 242 12.60 -3.31 3.13
CA GLY A 242 13.29 -3.62 4.39
C GLY A 242 12.84 -2.74 5.56
N ILE A 243 12.81 -1.42 5.36
CA ILE A 243 12.34 -0.46 6.37
C ILE A 243 10.87 -0.71 6.72
N ASN A 244 10.04 -0.98 5.71
CA ASN A 244 8.63 -1.31 5.90
C ASN A 244 8.47 -2.56 6.79
N LEU A 245 9.22 -3.62 6.50
CA LEU A 245 9.24 -4.83 7.32
C LEU A 245 9.71 -4.56 8.75
N VAL A 246 10.83 -3.85 8.92
CA VAL A 246 11.35 -3.51 10.25
C VAL A 246 10.34 -2.69 11.05
N CYS A 247 9.70 -1.71 10.42
CA CYS A 247 8.67 -0.89 11.07
C CYS A 247 7.46 -1.73 11.48
N ASN A 248 7.07 -2.71 10.66
CA ASN A 248 5.94 -3.59 10.96
C ASN A 248 6.25 -4.62 12.07
N PHE A 249 7.52 -5.00 12.23
CA PHE A 249 7.97 -5.84 13.34
C PHE A 249 8.17 -5.05 14.65
N LEU A 250 8.68 -3.81 14.57
CA LEU A 250 9.09 -3.03 15.74
C LEU A 250 7.91 -2.33 16.44
N PHE A 251 6.90 -1.85 15.70
CA PHE A 251 5.77 -1.07 16.25
C PHE A 251 4.53 -1.93 16.59
N PHE A 252 4.71 -3.06 17.26
CA PHE A 252 3.71 -4.10 17.58
C PHE A 252 3.43 -5.07 16.42
N PRO A 253 3.94 -6.31 16.47
CA PRO A 253 3.54 -7.34 15.53
C PRO A 253 2.09 -7.73 15.82
N GLN A 254 1.12 -7.12 15.12
CA GLN A 254 -0.24 -7.66 15.11
C GLN A 254 -0.21 -8.97 14.31
N SER A 255 -0.13 -10.08 15.05
CA SER A 255 -0.22 -11.43 14.49
C SER A 255 -1.57 -11.60 13.79
N THR A 256 -1.55 -12.24 12.63
CA THR A 256 -2.75 -12.57 11.83
C THR A 256 -3.82 -13.25 12.68
N SER A 257 -3.42 -14.04 13.69
CA SER A 257 -4.35 -14.72 14.60
C SER A 257 -5.18 -13.77 15.46
N HIS A 258 -4.60 -12.68 15.96
CA HIS A 258 -5.29 -11.73 16.82
C HIS A 258 -6.30 -10.86 16.04
N ILE A 259 -6.06 -10.67 14.74
CA ILE A 259 -7.00 -9.96 13.86
C ILE A 259 -8.13 -10.87 13.40
N VAL A 260 -7.83 -12.11 13.00
CA VAL A 260 -8.87 -13.08 12.62
C VAL A 260 -9.79 -13.37 13.80
N MET A 261 -9.25 -13.54 15.02
CA MET A 261 -10.11 -13.74 16.20
C MET A 261 -10.97 -12.52 16.51
N PHE A 262 -10.42 -11.31 16.42
CA PHE A 262 -11.19 -10.10 16.68
C PHE A 262 -12.27 -9.85 15.62
N ASP A 263 -11.97 -10.13 14.35
CA ASP A 263 -12.94 -10.01 13.27
C ASP A 263 -14.02 -11.10 13.39
N MET A 264 -13.65 -12.31 13.81
CA MET A 264 -14.60 -13.38 14.10
C MET A 264 -15.46 -13.07 15.33
N GLU A 265 -14.89 -12.50 16.39
CA GLU A 265 -15.62 -11.99 17.57
C GLU A 265 -16.62 -10.89 17.16
N LYS A 266 -16.23 -9.97 16.28
CA LYS A 266 -17.11 -8.92 15.77
C LYS A 266 -18.25 -9.48 14.91
N MET A 267 -17.98 -10.50 14.09
CA MET A 267 -19.02 -11.22 13.34
C MET A 267 -19.98 -11.97 14.28
N LEU A 268 -19.44 -12.67 15.29
CA LEU A 268 -20.22 -13.37 16.31
C LEU A 268 -21.10 -12.40 17.11
N GLY A 269 -20.56 -11.25 17.52
CA GLY A 269 -21.33 -10.22 18.22
C GLY A 269 -22.48 -9.65 17.39
N SER A 270 -22.28 -9.45 16.08
CA SER A 270 -23.36 -9.01 15.17
C SER A 270 -24.41 -10.10 14.95
N MET A 271 -24.01 -11.37 15.01
CA MET A 271 -24.92 -12.52 14.90
C MET A 271 -25.75 -12.71 16.18
N ASP A 272 -25.17 -12.44 17.35
CA ASP A 272 -25.88 -12.44 18.63
C ASP A 272 -27.01 -11.39 18.63
N SER A 273 -26.74 -10.18 18.12
CA SER A 273 -27.77 -9.14 17.94
C SER A 273 -28.93 -9.58 17.04
N PHE A 274 -28.64 -10.38 16.00
CA PHE A 274 -29.66 -10.92 15.11
C PHE A 274 -30.45 -12.06 15.78
N LEU A 275 -29.80 -12.91 16.56
CA LEU A 275 -30.47 -13.97 17.33
C LEU A 275 -31.35 -13.40 18.44
N GLU A 276 -30.93 -12.32 19.09
CA GLU A 276 -31.72 -11.58 20.08
C GLU A 276 -32.97 -10.96 19.42
N ALA A 277 -32.83 -10.37 18.23
CA ALA A 277 -33.97 -9.87 17.46
C ALA A 277 -34.95 -10.99 17.06
N CYS A 278 -34.45 -12.16 16.66
CA CYS A 278 -35.26 -13.34 16.33
C CYS A 278 -35.99 -13.91 17.56
N THR A 279 -35.31 -14.02 18.71
CA THR A 279 -35.92 -14.54 19.95
C THR A 279 -37.02 -13.62 20.48
N ILE A 280 -36.85 -12.29 20.40
CA ILE A 280 -37.88 -11.33 20.80
C ILE A 280 -39.11 -11.37 19.88
N HIS A 281 -38.89 -11.57 18.58
CA HIS A 281 -39.98 -11.73 17.62
C HIS A 281 -40.77 -13.03 17.86
N LEU A 282 -40.08 -14.12 18.20
CA LEU A 282 -40.70 -15.40 18.52
C LEU A 282 -41.48 -15.34 19.86
N ALA A 283 -40.95 -14.61 20.85
CA ALA A 283 -41.59 -14.43 22.15
C ALA A 283 -42.82 -13.50 22.09
N ASN A 284 -42.84 -12.53 21.16
CA ASN A 284 -43.92 -11.55 21.02
C ASN A 284 -44.44 -11.46 19.57
N PRO A 285 -45.31 -12.39 19.14
CA PRO A 285 -45.77 -12.50 17.74
C PRO A 285 -46.64 -11.32 17.23
N LYS A 286 -46.95 -10.34 18.09
CA LYS A 286 -47.73 -9.14 17.74
C LYS A 286 -46.88 -7.88 17.49
N MET A 287 -45.56 -7.92 17.72
CA MET A 287 -44.70 -6.77 17.41
C MET A 287 -44.34 -6.72 15.91
N ARG A 288 -44.60 -5.58 15.27
CA ARG A 288 -44.17 -5.33 13.88
C ARG A 288 -42.67 -5.02 13.85
N MET A 289 -41.88 -5.93 13.27
CA MET A 289 -40.46 -5.70 12.97
C MET A 289 -40.29 -4.54 11.95
N ASP A 290 -39.37 -3.63 12.23
CA ASP A 290 -38.95 -2.59 11.27
C ASP A 290 -38.07 -3.22 10.16
N LEU A 291 -38.71 -3.61 9.06
CA LEU A 291 -38.09 -4.25 7.89
C LEU A 291 -36.95 -3.43 7.28
N LYS A 292 -36.95 -2.10 7.44
CA LYS A 292 -35.88 -1.23 6.90
C LYS A 292 -34.58 -1.42 7.67
N ARG A 293 -34.65 -1.64 8.99
CA ARG A 293 -33.47 -1.91 9.83
C ARG A 293 -32.94 -3.32 9.61
N LEU A 294 -33.81 -4.32 9.49
CA LEU A 294 -33.39 -5.70 9.20
C LEU A 294 -32.65 -5.82 7.86
N LYS A 295 -33.15 -5.13 6.81
CA LYS A 295 -32.46 -5.05 5.52
C LYS A 295 -31.10 -4.37 5.64
N ARG A 296 -30.98 -3.31 6.46
CA ARG A 296 -29.72 -2.62 6.72
C ARG A 296 -28.71 -3.54 7.39
N THR A 297 -29.07 -4.21 8.47
CA THR A 297 -28.19 -5.14 9.20
C THR A 297 -27.81 -6.35 8.32
N LYS A 298 -28.74 -6.88 7.52
CA LYS A 298 -28.43 -7.92 6.53
C LYS A 298 -27.39 -7.45 5.50
N ILE A 299 -27.52 -6.23 4.98
CA ILE A 299 -26.54 -5.66 4.04
C ILE A 299 -25.19 -5.48 4.72
N GLU A 300 -25.16 -5.01 5.96
CA GLU A 300 -23.95 -4.78 6.75
C GLU A 300 -23.19 -6.10 7.04
N ILE A 301 -23.92 -7.17 7.38
CA ILE A 301 -23.36 -8.52 7.56
C ILE A 301 -22.84 -9.09 6.23
N ILE A 302 -23.59 -8.93 5.13
CA ILE A 302 -23.14 -9.38 3.81
C ILE A 302 -21.87 -8.62 3.39
N GLN A 303 -21.81 -7.31 3.63
CA GLN A 303 -20.64 -6.50 3.32
C GLN A 303 -19.41 -6.91 4.15
N LEU A 304 -19.59 -7.17 5.46
CA LEU A 304 -18.53 -7.69 6.31
C LEU A 304 -18.05 -9.08 5.85
N TYR A 305 -18.97 -9.96 5.45
CA TYR A 305 -18.63 -11.29 4.93
C TYR A 305 -17.88 -11.21 3.60
N THR A 306 -18.35 -10.39 2.65
CA THR A 306 -17.66 -10.17 1.38
C THR A 306 -16.27 -9.56 1.58
N ALA A 307 -16.12 -8.61 2.52
CA ALA A 307 -14.83 -8.06 2.87
C ALA A 307 -13.88 -9.11 3.45
N PHE A 308 -14.37 -9.99 4.34
CA PHE A 308 -13.58 -11.07 4.94
C PHE A 308 -13.12 -12.13 3.92
N VAL A 309 -13.98 -12.52 2.98
CA VAL A 309 -13.65 -13.50 1.92
C VAL A 309 -12.67 -12.93 0.87
N THR A 310 -12.58 -11.61 0.76
CA THR A 310 -11.72 -10.96 -0.25
C THR A 310 -10.29 -10.69 0.27
N ILE A 311 -10.07 -10.75 1.59
CA ILE A 311 -8.74 -10.76 2.24
C ILE A 311 -8.04 -12.09 1.92
#